data_AF-A0A193G1J4-F1
#
_entry.id   AF-A0A193G1J4-F1
#
_cell.length_a   1.000
_cell.length_b   1.000
_cell.length_c   1.000
_cell.angle_alpha   90.00
_cell.angle_beta   90.00
_cell.angle_gamma   90.00
#
_symmetry.space_group_name_H-M   'P 1'
#
loop_
_entity.id
_entity.type
_entity.pdbx_description
1 polymer ?
#
loop_
_entity_poly.entity_id
_entity_poly.type
_entity_poly.pdbx_seq_one_letter_code
_entity_poly.pdbx_strand_id
1 'polypeptide(L)'
;MADTTVITVKMDGISGDSQIKGADGHADILSYSYSASIPIEGRGPGLSGAGATYVTPIALHKKTCSATPPTEQQFYSGKPIKTVEINEYKADGESQPKPFVKITLTNARINSYQVSPGGVEDLSMTFETVKREYFKQNTESSALEQAGSTTFDLLTKAVS
;
A
#
# COMPACT_ATOMS: atom_id res chain seq x y z
N MET A 1 -23.87 2.10 -11.06
CA MET A 1 -23.43 1.74 -9.70
C MET A 1 -21.99 2.19 -9.58
N ALA A 2 -21.62 2.95 -8.55
CA ALA A 2 -20.22 3.33 -8.36
C ALA A 2 -19.41 2.06 -8.09
N ASP A 3 -18.33 1.84 -8.84
CA ASP A 3 -17.36 0.79 -8.54
C ASP A 3 -16.88 1.00 -7.11
N THR A 4 -17.38 0.17 -6.19
CA THR A 4 -17.01 0.25 -4.77
C THR A 4 -15.74 -0.56 -4.61
N THR A 5 -14.59 0.09 -4.67
CA THR A 5 -13.31 -0.57 -4.40
C THR A 5 -13.19 -0.88 -2.92
N VAL A 6 -12.85 -2.12 -2.59
CA VAL A 6 -12.47 -2.51 -1.22
C VAL A 6 -10.96 -2.54 -1.13
N ILE A 7 -10.40 -2.06 -0.03
CA ILE A 7 -8.95 -1.99 0.19
C ILE A 7 -8.62 -2.70 1.49
N THR A 8 -7.62 -3.58 1.44
CA THR A 8 -7.13 -4.29 2.62
C THR A 8 -5.62 -4.12 2.75
N VAL A 9 -5.11 -4.21 3.97
CA VAL A 9 -3.67 -4.25 4.25
C VAL A 9 -3.30 -5.50 5.04
N LYS A 10 -2.25 -6.19 4.61
CA LYS A 10 -1.57 -7.25 5.37
C LYS A 10 -0.25 -6.72 5.89
N MET A 11 0.03 -6.94 7.16
CA MET A 11 1.29 -6.55 7.78
C MET A 11 1.91 -7.78 8.43
N ASP A 12 3.16 -8.11 8.10
CA ASP A 12 3.83 -9.29 8.66
C ASP A 12 3.89 -9.22 10.19
N GLY A 13 3.43 -10.28 10.87
CA GLY A 13 3.31 -10.32 12.33
C GLY A 13 2.12 -9.55 12.95
N ILE A 14 1.27 -8.90 12.15
CA ILE A 14 0.10 -8.14 12.62
C ILE A 14 -1.15 -8.67 11.90
N SER A 15 -1.99 -9.41 12.62
CA SER A 15 -3.23 -9.98 12.07
C SER A 15 -4.43 -9.04 12.26
N GLY A 16 -5.15 -8.79 11.17
CA GLY A 16 -6.48 -8.18 11.18
C GLY A 16 -7.62 -9.20 11.04
N ASP A 17 -8.84 -8.69 10.96
CA ASP A 17 -10.11 -9.42 10.94
C ASP A 17 -10.97 -9.08 9.71
N SER A 18 -10.34 -8.67 8.60
CA SER A 18 -11.04 -8.43 7.33
C SER A 18 -11.91 -9.64 6.97
N GLN A 19 -13.14 -9.35 6.55
CA GLN A 19 -14.10 -10.37 6.11
C GLN A 19 -14.05 -10.60 4.60
N ILE A 20 -13.11 -9.95 3.90
CA ILE A 20 -12.91 -10.15 2.46
C ILE A 20 -12.31 -11.53 2.25
N LYS A 21 -13.05 -12.38 1.53
CA LYS A 21 -12.63 -13.76 1.28
C LYS A 21 -11.33 -13.79 0.49
N GLY A 22 -10.35 -14.54 0.99
CA GLY A 22 -9.00 -14.59 0.41
C GLY A 22 -8.05 -13.49 0.94
N ALA A 23 -8.53 -12.61 1.81
CA ALA A 23 -7.73 -11.61 2.53
C ALA A 23 -7.55 -12.01 4.02
N ASP A 24 -7.39 -13.31 4.30
CA ASP A 24 -7.29 -13.83 5.66
C ASP A 24 -6.12 -13.19 6.43
N GLY A 25 -6.43 -12.63 7.61
CA GLY A 25 -5.48 -11.92 8.46
C GLY A 25 -5.15 -10.48 8.01
N HIS A 26 -5.83 -9.96 6.98
CA HIS A 26 -5.71 -8.55 6.60
C HIS A 26 -6.58 -7.66 7.49
N ALA A 27 -6.28 -6.37 7.52
CA ALA A 27 -7.16 -5.33 8.06
C ALA A 27 -7.81 -4.52 6.93
N ASP A 28 -9.04 -4.07 7.14
CA ASP A 28 -9.72 -3.17 6.20
C ASP A 28 -9.19 -1.75 6.32
N ILE A 29 -8.88 -1.13 5.18
CA ILE A 29 -8.48 0.27 5.12
C ILE A 29 -9.43 1.07 4.23
N LEU A 30 -9.60 2.33 4.56
CA LEU A 30 -10.46 3.28 3.87
C LEU A 30 -9.75 3.88 2.66
N SER A 31 -8.46 4.18 2.80
CA SER A 31 -7.65 4.78 1.74
C SER A 31 -6.16 4.62 2.01
N TYR A 32 -5.36 4.81 0.97
CA TYR A 32 -3.93 5.00 1.08
C TYR A 32 -3.45 6.09 0.11
N SER A 33 -2.28 6.67 0.39
CA SER A 33 -1.64 7.58 -0.55
C SER A 33 -0.13 7.61 -0.37
N TYR A 34 0.59 7.76 -1.48
CA TYR A 34 1.99 8.16 -1.52
C TYR A 34 2.21 8.95 -2.81
N SER A 35 3.27 9.73 -2.85
CA SER A 35 3.64 10.50 -4.04
C SER A 35 5.12 10.31 -4.33
N ALA A 36 5.50 10.52 -5.58
CA ALA A 36 6.89 10.51 -6.00
C ALA A 36 7.17 11.77 -6.82
N SER A 37 8.36 12.35 -6.63
CA SER A 37 8.80 13.52 -7.36
C SER A 37 10.29 13.40 -7.71
N ILE A 38 10.65 13.98 -8.84
CA ILE A 38 12.04 14.20 -9.24
C ILE A 38 12.25 15.71 -9.16
N PRO A 39 13.26 16.20 -8.43
CA PRO A 39 13.59 17.61 -8.44
C PRO A 39 14.12 18.01 -9.82
N ILE A 40 13.42 18.91 -10.49
CA ILE A 40 13.76 19.42 -11.83
C ILE A 40 14.01 20.92 -11.72
N GLU A 41 15.14 21.41 -12.24
CA GLU A 41 15.41 22.83 -12.37
C GLU A 41 15.07 23.31 -13.78
N GLY A 42 14.10 24.23 -13.89
CA GLY A 42 13.62 24.79 -15.16
C GLY A 42 14.10 26.22 -15.45
N ARG A 43 15.08 26.74 -14.70
CA ARG A 43 15.57 28.13 -14.84
C ARG A 43 16.65 28.33 -15.92
N GLY A 44 17.19 27.24 -16.47
CA GLY A 44 18.15 27.26 -17.60
C GLY A 44 17.52 26.82 -18.92
N PRO A 45 18.24 26.95 -20.05
CA PRO A 45 17.80 26.39 -21.34
C PRO A 45 17.93 24.85 -21.30
N GLY A 46 16.94 24.19 -20.71
CA GLY A 46 16.84 22.73 -20.61
C GLY A 46 16.20 22.25 -19.31
N LEU A 47 15.72 21.01 -19.31
CA LEU A 47 15.31 20.31 -18.08
C LEU A 47 16.57 19.73 -17.42
N SER A 48 17.22 20.51 -16.56
CA SER A 48 18.33 19.98 -15.75
C SER A 48 17.75 19.28 -14.51
N GLY A 49 17.34 18.02 -14.68
CA GLY A 49 16.86 17.15 -13.60
C GLY A 49 17.91 16.14 -13.19
N ALA A 50 18.85 16.54 -12.33
CA ALA A 50 19.94 15.67 -11.85
C ALA A 50 19.69 15.07 -10.45
N GLY A 51 18.59 15.42 -9.77
CA GLY A 51 18.35 14.91 -8.42
C GLY A 51 17.62 13.57 -8.40
N ALA A 52 17.88 12.78 -7.36
CA ALA A 52 17.30 11.45 -7.20
C ALA A 52 15.79 11.52 -6.94
N THR A 53 15.05 10.53 -7.44
CA THR A 53 13.63 10.34 -7.14
C THR A 53 13.41 10.27 -5.62
N TYR A 54 12.50 11.11 -5.14
CA TYR A 54 11.98 11.07 -3.79
C TYR A 54 10.59 10.46 -3.81
N VAL A 55 10.36 9.48 -2.93
CA VAL A 55 9.04 8.88 -2.70
C VAL A 55 8.66 9.21 -1.27
N THR A 56 7.45 9.74 -1.06
CA THR A 56 6.96 10.02 0.29
C THR A 56 6.73 8.72 1.06
N PRO A 57 6.71 8.77 2.40
CA PRO A 57 6.07 7.71 3.17
C PRO A 57 4.67 7.42 2.64
N ILE A 58 4.21 6.19 2.78
CA ILE A 58 2.82 5.85 2.49
C ILE A 58 1.97 6.23 3.69
N ALA A 59 0.84 6.88 3.47
CA ALA A 59 -0.19 7.11 4.49
C ALA A 59 -1.30 6.08 4.28
N LEU A 60 -1.73 5.40 5.35
CA LEU A 60 -2.91 4.55 5.37
C LEU A 60 -3.94 5.12 6.35
N HIS A 61 -5.19 5.11 5.92
CA HIS A 61 -6.35 5.42 6.73
C HIS A 61 -7.08 4.11 7.02
N LYS A 62 -6.93 3.58 8.23
CA LYS A 62 -7.39 2.25 8.64
C LYS A 62 -8.59 2.35 9.58
N LYS A 63 -9.48 1.36 9.56
CA LYS A 63 -10.52 1.20 10.59
C LYS A 63 -9.95 0.46 11.80
N THR A 64 -10.30 0.89 13.01
CA THR A 64 -9.98 0.15 14.23
C THR A 64 -10.50 -1.28 14.13
N CYS A 65 -9.63 -2.23 14.43
CA CYS A 65 -9.93 -3.64 14.33
C CYS A 65 -8.95 -4.47 15.19
N SER A 66 -9.00 -5.80 15.10
CA SER A 66 -8.05 -6.67 15.84
C SER A 66 -6.57 -6.37 15.58
N ALA A 67 -6.22 -5.80 14.42
CA ALA A 67 -4.85 -5.38 14.12
C ALA A 67 -4.39 -4.13 14.91
N THR A 68 -5.29 -3.41 15.59
CA THR A 68 -4.99 -2.13 16.26
C THR A 68 -3.94 -2.28 17.37
N PRO A 69 -4.15 -3.08 18.43
CA PRO A 69 -3.14 -3.23 19.48
C PRO A 69 -1.76 -3.70 18.99
N PRO A 70 -1.65 -4.71 18.10
CA PRO A 70 -0.33 -5.10 17.57
C PRO A 70 0.29 -4.04 16.65
N THR A 71 -0.50 -3.23 15.93
CA THR A 71 0.01 -2.08 15.17
C THR A 71 0.62 -1.03 16.09
N GLU A 72 -0.05 -0.71 17.20
CA GLU A 72 0.48 0.21 18.23
C GLU A 72 1.75 -0.33 18.87
N GLN A 73 1.77 -1.61 19.22
CA GLN A 73 2.97 -2.26 19.76
C GLN A 73 4.13 -2.19 18.76
N GLN A 74 3.87 -2.44 17.48
CA GLN A 74 4.88 -2.34 16.43
C GLN A 74 5.41 -0.91 16.32
N PHE A 75 4.53 0.10 16.33
CA PHE A 75 4.91 1.51 16.33
C PHE A 75 5.82 1.85 17.52
N TYR A 76 5.42 1.51 18.75
CA TYR A 76 6.23 1.78 19.94
C TYR A 76 7.55 1.01 19.98
N SER A 77 7.62 -0.14 19.33
CA SER A 77 8.87 -0.90 19.22
C SER A 77 9.90 -0.25 18.29
N GLY A 78 9.47 0.59 17.35
CA GLY A 78 10.30 1.16 16.27
C GLY A 78 10.90 0.13 15.32
N LYS A 79 10.51 -1.15 15.42
CA LYS A 79 11.03 -2.24 14.59
C LYS A 79 10.42 -2.19 13.19
N PRO A 80 11.14 -2.68 12.17
CA PRO A 80 10.55 -2.85 10.86
C PRO A 80 9.54 -3.99 10.81
N ILE A 81 8.53 -3.81 9.96
CA ILE A 81 7.64 -4.83 9.43
C ILE A 81 8.27 -5.32 8.14
N LYS A 82 8.54 -6.63 8.07
CA LYS A 82 9.26 -7.23 6.94
C LYS A 82 8.56 -6.97 5.61
N THR A 83 7.23 -7.16 5.58
CA THR A 83 6.40 -6.96 4.40
C THR A 83 5.06 -6.35 4.77
N VAL A 84 4.64 -5.34 4.01
CA VAL A 84 3.29 -4.78 4.06
C VAL A 84 2.67 -4.88 2.67
N GLU A 85 1.52 -5.53 2.55
CA GLU A 85 0.80 -5.69 1.28
C GLU A 85 -0.52 -4.94 1.31
N ILE A 86 -0.71 -3.98 0.40
CA ILE A 86 -1.96 -3.26 0.21
C ILE A 86 -2.61 -3.79 -1.06
N ASN A 87 -3.84 -4.25 -0.93
CA ASN A 87 -4.59 -4.90 -2.01
C ASN A 87 -5.90 -4.15 -2.26
N GLU A 88 -6.17 -3.85 -3.53
CA GLU A 88 -7.46 -3.31 -3.98
C GLU A 88 -8.24 -4.38 -4.74
N TYR A 89 -9.51 -4.52 -4.40
CA TYR A 89 -10.44 -5.45 -5.01
C TYR A 89 -11.57 -4.69 -5.70
N LYS A 90 -12.01 -5.17 -6.86
CA LYS A 90 -13.26 -4.70 -7.46
C LYS A 90 -14.42 -5.35 -6.71
N ALA A 91 -15.48 -4.59 -6.45
CA ALA A 91 -16.76 -5.17 -6.04
C ALA A 91 -17.49 -5.72 -7.28
N ASP A 92 -17.01 -6.82 -7.83
CA ASP A 92 -17.60 -7.52 -8.98
C ASP A 92 -18.59 -8.62 -8.59
N GLY A 93 -18.86 -8.78 -7.29
CA GLY A 93 -19.77 -9.82 -6.78
C GLY A 93 -19.19 -11.23 -6.88
N GLU A 94 -17.89 -11.37 -7.23
CA GLU A 94 -17.25 -12.67 -7.25
C GLU A 94 -17.21 -13.28 -5.86
N SER A 95 -17.41 -14.60 -5.82
CA SER A 95 -17.40 -15.35 -4.57
C SER A 95 -16.01 -15.45 -3.93
N GLN A 96 -14.93 -15.03 -4.62
CA GLN A 96 -13.53 -14.96 -4.16
C GLN A 96 -12.84 -13.80 -4.90
N PRO A 97 -12.97 -12.55 -4.42
CA PRO A 97 -12.41 -11.40 -5.12
C PRO A 97 -10.89 -11.49 -5.18
N LYS A 98 -10.32 -11.20 -6.35
CA LYS A 98 -8.86 -11.13 -6.55
C LYS A 98 -8.41 -9.67 -6.63
N PRO A 99 -7.22 -9.34 -6.10
CA PRO A 99 -6.75 -7.96 -6.14
C PRO A 99 -6.36 -7.55 -7.55
N PHE A 100 -6.89 -6.42 -8.03
CA PHE A 100 -6.50 -5.85 -9.33
C PHE A 100 -5.31 -4.87 -9.21
N VAL A 101 -5.05 -4.37 -7.99
CA VAL A 101 -3.81 -3.69 -7.61
C VAL A 101 -3.25 -4.35 -6.37
N LYS A 102 -1.94 -4.64 -6.41
CA LYS A 102 -1.16 -5.05 -5.24
C LYS A 102 0.05 -4.13 -5.08
N ILE A 103 0.19 -3.53 -3.90
CA ILE A 103 1.36 -2.74 -3.51
C ILE A 103 2.06 -3.49 -2.38
N THR A 104 3.33 -3.80 -2.56
CA THR A 104 4.16 -4.49 -1.57
C THR A 104 5.28 -3.56 -1.11
N LEU A 105 5.33 -3.29 0.19
CA LEU A 105 6.40 -2.54 0.83
C LEU A 105 7.32 -3.52 1.54
N THR A 106 8.62 -3.39 1.36
CA THR A 106 9.62 -4.22 2.05
C THR A 106 10.36 -3.40 3.10
N ASN A 107 10.62 -4.03 4.25
CA ASN A 107 11.29 -3.42 5.40
C ASN A 107 10.64 -2.09 5.80
N ALA A 108 9.31 -2.10 5.96
CA ALA A 108 8.52 -0.93 6.26
C ALA A 108 8.62 -0.57 7.76
N ARG A 109 8.55 0.71 8.11
CA ARG A 109 8.55 1.19 9.50
C ARG A 109 7.46 2.22 9.69
N ILE A 110 6.64 2.05 10.73
CA ILE A 110 5.64 3.04 11.10
C ILE A 110 6.37 4.25 11.69
N ASN A 111 6.32 5.39 10.99
CA ASN A 111 6.97 6.64 11.40
C ASN A 111 6.00 7.65 12.00
N SER A 112 4.69 7.46 11.82
CA SER A 112 3.64 8.24 12.47
C SER A 112 2.43 7.34 12.72
N TYR A 113 1.77 7.53 13.85
CA TYR A 113 0.56 6.82 14.22
C TYR A 113 -0.38 7.77 14.98
N GLN A 114 -1.61 7.91 14.50
CA GLN A 114 -2.65 8.74 15.08
C GLN A 114 -3.93 7.94 15.20
N VAL A 115 -4.56 8.01 16.38
CA VAL A 115 -5.88 7.43 16.63
C VAL A 115 -6.86 8.57 16.83
N SER A 116 -7.96 8.52 16.09
CA SER A 116 -9.04 9.49 16.21
C SER A 116 -10.31 8.83 16.76
N PRO A 117 -11.14 9.55 17.54
CA PRO A 117 -12.46 9.06 17.92
C PRO A 117 -13.28 8.64 16.69
N GLY A 118 -14.07 7.57 16.81
CA GLY A 118 -14.85 7.04 15.68
C GLY A 118 -14.26 5.78 15.03
N GLY A 119 -13.21 5.19 15.62
CA GLY A 119 -12.67 3.91 15.19
C GLY A 119 -11.84 4.03 13.91
N VAL A 120 -11.06 5.10 13.80
CA VAL A 120 -10.26 5.44 12.63
C VAL A 120 -8.83 5.75 13.05
N GLU A 121 -7.89 5.20 12.30
CA GLU A 121 -6.46 5.21 12.59
C GLU A 121 -5.69 5.67 11.36
N ASP A 122 -4.84 6.68 11.53
CA ASP A 122 -3.95 7.19 10.50
C ASP A 122 -2.54 6.73 10.80
N LEU A 123 -1.92 6.02 9.86
CA LEU A 123 -0.54 5.58 10.00
C LEU A 123 0.28 5.97 8.77
N SER A 124 1.52 6.37 9.02
CA SER A 124 2.50 6.65 7.98
C SER A 124 3.63 5.65 8.09
N MET A 125 4.06 5.11 6.95
CA MET A 125 5.17 4.17 6.88
C MET A 125 6.24 4.59 5.87
N THR A 126 7.50 4.59 6.31
CA THR A 126 8.66 4.55 5.42
C THR A 126 8.98 3.10 5.07
N PHE A 127 9.73 2.86 4.00
CA PHE A 127 10.04 1.52 3.49
C PHE A 127 11.33 1.56 2.66
N GLU A 128 11.95 0.39 2.47
CA GLU A 128 13.12 0.28 1.59
C GLU A 128 12.71 0.12 0.13
N THR A 129 11.71 -0.71 -0.14
CA THR A 129 11.24 -0.93 -1.52
C THR A 129 9.73 -0.82 -1.59
N VAL A 130 9.25 -0.35 -2.74
CA VAL A 130 7.83 -0.39 -3.12
C VAL A 130 7.71 -1.10 -4.45
N LYS A 131 6.96 -2.20 -4.47
CA LYS A 131 6.55 -2.91 -5.67
C LYS A 131 5.07 -2.65 -5.92
N ARG A 132 4.70 -2.25 -7.14
CA ARG A 132 3.31 -2.12 -7.57
C ARG A 132 3.04 -3.09 -8.71
N GLU A 133 1.95 -3.83 -8.59
CA GLU A 133 1.46 -4.79 -9.57
C GLU A 133 0.05 -4.40 -9.99
N TYR A 134 -0.22 -4.43 -11.28
CA TYR A 134 -1.54 -4.17 -11.84
C TYR A 134 -2.01 -5.38 -12.65
N PHE A 135 -3.25 -5.77 -12.42
CA PHE A 135 -3.90 -6.87 -13.10
C PHE A 135 -5.08 -6.34 -13.90
N LYS A 136 -5.07 -6.59 -15.21
CA LYS A 136 -6.18 -6.27 -16.10
C LYS A 136 -7.17 -7.42 -16.09
N GLN A 137 -8.45 -7.11 -16.26
CA GLN A 137 -9.47 -8.12 -16.46
C GLN A 137 -9.46 -8.55 -17.93
N ASN A 138 -9.35 -9.85 -18.18
CA ASN A 138 -9.53 -10.44 -19.49
C ASN A 138 -11.03 -10.38 -19.86
N THR A 139 -11.33 -9.83 -21.03
CA THR A 139 -12.71 -9.62 -21.49
C THR A 139 -13.42 -10.89 -21.94
N GLU A 140 -12.69 -11.96 -22.22
CA GLU A 140 -13.23 -13.24 -22.68
C GLU A 140 -13.41 -14.24 -21.53
N SER A 141 -12.43 -14.33 -20.63
CA SER A 141 -12.43 -15.29 -19.51
C SER A 141 -12.87 -14.69 -18.18
N SER A 142 -13.05 -13.36 -18.11
CA SER A 142 -13.26 -12.59 -16.88
C SER A 142 -12.12 -12.70 -15.85
N ALA A 143 -11.06 -13.45 -16.13
CA ALA A 143 -9.93 -13.66 -15.23
C ALA A 143 -9.04 -12.41 -15.13
N LEU A 144 -8.40 -12.22 -13.97
CA LEU A 144 -7.33 -11.23 -13.82
C LEU A 144 -6.01 -11.76 -14.36
N GLU A 145 -5.39 -10.98 -15.24
CA GLU A 145 -4.07 -11.22 -15.81
C GLU A 145 -3.12 -10.09 -15.45
N GLN A 146 -1.88 -10.41 -15.07
CA GLN A 146 -0.89 -9.39 -14.75
C GLN A 146 -0.57 -8.56 -16.00
N ALA A 147 -0.88 -7.28 -15.94
CA ALA A 147 -0.60 -6.33 -17.02
C ALA A 147 0.81 -5.74 -16.89
N GLY A 148 1.33 -5.67 -15.66
CA GLY A 148 2.69 -5.22 -15.40
C GLY A 148 3.02 -5.12 -13.92
N SER A 149 4.30 -4.95 -13.64
CA SER A 149 4.82 -4.64 -12.32
C SER A 149 5.98 -3.68 -12.40
N THR A 150 6.21 -2.91 -11.34
CA THR A 150 7.40 -2.10 -11.18
C THR A 150 7.79 -2.06 -9.72
N THR A 151 9.08 -2.20 -9.45
CA THR A 151 9.67 -2.05 -8.14
C THR A 151 10.60 -0.84 -8.15
N PHE A 152 10.54 -0.05 -7.08
CA PHE A 152 11.51 1.00 -6.81
C PHE A 152 12.16 0.75 -5.46
N ASP A 153 13.49 0.76 -5.44
CA ASP A 153 14.31 0.67 -4.23
C ASP A 153 14.76 2.07 -3.81
N LEU A 154 14.34 2.50 -2.62
CA LEU A 154 14.63 3.83 -2.09
C LEU A 154 16.08 3.98 -1.65
N LEU A 155 16.79 2.89 -1.34
CA LEU A 155 18.20 2.91 -0.95
C LEU A 155 19.10 3.01 -2.17
N THR A 156 18.87 2.14 -3.16
CA THR A 156 19.71 2.07 -4.37
C THR A 156 19.25 2.99 -5.49
N LYS A 157 18.03 3.52 -5.40
CA LYS A 157 17.33 4.27 -6.47
C LYS A 157 17.14 3.45 -7.75
N ALA A 158 17.22 2.13 -7.65
CA ALA A 158 17.03 1.22 -8.77
C ALA A 158 15.56 1.00 -9.09
N VAL A 159 15.27 0.75 -10.37
CA VAL A 159 13.96 0.33 -10.88
C VAL A 159 14.11 -1.08 -11.46
N SER A 160 13.18 -1.98 -11.14
CA SER A 160 13.14 -3.36 -11.66
C SER A 160 11.73 -3.88 -11.85
#